data_AF-A0A0Q4CQ44-F1
#
_entry.id   AF-A0A0Q4CQ44-F1
#
_cell.length_a   1.000
_cell.length_b   1.000
_cell.length_c   1.000
_cell.angle_alpha   90.00
_cell.angle_beta   90.00
_cell.angle_gamma   90.00
#
_symmetry.space_group_name_H-M   'P 1'
#
loop_
_entity.id
_entity.type
_entity.pdbx_description
1 polymer ?
#
loop_
_entity_poly.entity_id
_entity_poly.type
_entity_poly.pdbx_seq_one_letter_code
_entity_poly.pdbx_strand_id
1 'polypeptide(L)'
;MERNGKQRGNLLASAAIGAQQAGRVAAPVAPLVIEAVFAADASCSVTIGSAEFVLPDAAPAFAAALGTLPNPGRPLTLAVRGGAAARHVSAIVRLIGSAGFDNVTVLRNDDA
;
A
#
# COMPACT_ATOMS: atom_id res chain seq x y z
N MET A 1 -67.66 30.61 4.34
CA MET A 1 -67.60 29.58 5.40
C MET A 1 -66.78 28.43 4.84
N GLU A 2 -65.48 28.34 5.17
CA GLU A 2 -64.92 27.42 6.18
C GLU A 2 -64.94 25.95 5.69
N ARG A 3 -63.90 25.09 5.67
CA ARG A 3 -62.53 24.95 6.24
C ARG A 3 -61.78 23.88 5.39
N ASN A 4 -60.53 24.08 4.98
CA ASN A 4 -59.28 23.54 5.58
C ASN A 4 -59.25 22.01 5.86
N GLY A 5 -58.28 21.28 5.27
CA GLY A 5 -57.84 20.01 5.84
C GLY A 5 -56.94 19.09 5.00
N LYS A 6 -55.61 19.22 5.18
CA LYS A 6 -54.56 18.18 5.08
C LYS A 6 -54.15 17.64 3.70
N GLN A 7 -53.21 18.33 3.05
CA GLN A 7 -52.14 17.66 2.29
C GLN A 7 -50.89 17.65 3.16
N ARG A 8 -50.68 16.52 3.84
CA ARG A 8 -49.52 16.25 4.71
C ARG A 8 -48.29 16.12 3.82
N GLY A 9 -47.23 16.80 4.23
CA GLY A 9 -46.06 17.04 3.41
C GLY A 9 -45.26 15.79 3.04
N ASN A 10 -44.53 15.95 1.94
CA ASN A 10 -43.13 15.56 1.88
C ASN A 10 -42.42 16.35 0.78
N LEU A 11 -42.40 17.69 0.90
CA LEU A 11 -41.44 18.53 0.18
C LEU A 11 -40.18 18.66 1.04
N LEU A 12 -39.55 17.52 1.29
CA LEU A 12 -38.23 17.49 1.94
C LEU A 12 -37.18 17.57 0.85
N ALA A 13 -36.60 18.76 0.80
CA ALA A 13 -35.17 18.99 0.68
C ALA A 13 -34.50 18.52 -0.61
N SER A 14 -34.34 19.47 -1.52
CA SER A 14 -33.02 19.90 -2.01
C SER A 14 -31.85 19.01 -1.55
N ALA A 15 -31.61 17.95 -2.31
CA ALA A 15 -30.34 17.27 -2.35
C ALA A 15 -29.93 17.17 -3.83
N ALA A 16 -29.84 18.33 -4.48
CA ALA A 16 -28.87 18.51 -5.54
C ALA A 16 -27.48 18.48 -4.89
N ILE A 17 -27.08 17.29 -4.42
CA ILE A 17 -25.69 17.00 -4.08
C ILE A 17 -25.00 17.08 -5.44
N GLY A 18 -24.29 18.18 -5.64
CA GLY A 18 -23.51 18.39 -6.83
C GLY A 18 -22.68 17.15 -7.09
N ALA A 19 -22.57 16.79 -8.37
CA ALA A 19 -21.49 15.96 -8.87
C ALA A 19 -20.16 16.72 -8.65
N GLN A 20 -19.79 16.94 -7.39
CA GLN A 20 -18.52 17.48 -6.97
C GLN A 20 -17.55 16.31 -7.06
N GLN A 21 -16.94 16.23 -8.23
CA GLN A 21 -15.70 15.52 -8.48
C GLN A 21 -15.69 14.10 -7.91
N ALA A 22 -16.18 13.15 -8.72
CA ALA A 22 -15.46 11.89 -8.83
C ALA A 22 -14.03 12.27 -9.24
N GLY A 23 -13.18 12.51 -8.23
CA GLY A 23 -11.78 12.84 -8.39
C GLY A 23 -11.23 11.86 -9.38
N ARG A 24 -10.55 12.38 -10.42
CA ARG A 24 -9.80 11.61 -11.42
C ARG A 24 -9.33 10.34 -10.73
N VAL A 25 -9.96 9.21 -11.05
CA VAL A 25 -9.47 7.91 -10.62
C VAL A 25 -8.10 7.86 -11.26
N ALA A 26 -7.08 8.15 -10.47
CA ALA A 26 -5.70 8.05 -10.91
C ALA A 26 -5.61 6.64 -11.48
N ALA A 27 -5.23 6.55 -12.77
CA ALA A 27 -5.01 5.26 -13.41
C ALA A 27 -4.19 4.41 -12.44
N PRO A 28 -4.56 3.14 -12.20
CA PRO A 28 -3.89 2.31 -11.20
C PRO A 28 -2.40 2.33 -11.51
N VAL A 29 -1.63 3.06 -10.69
CA VAL A 29 -0.18 3.05 -10.76
C VAL A 29 0.18 1.61 -10.42
N ALA A 30 0.79 0.91 -11.38
CA ALA A 30 1.21 -0.47 -11.17
C ALA A 30 2.00 -0.53 -9.85
N PRO A 31 1.54 -1.31 -8.86
CA PRO A 31 2.16 -1.32 -7.55
C PRO A 31 3.60 -1.79 -7.71
N LEU A 32 4.52 -1.15 -7.01
CA LEU A 32 5.88 -1.66 -6.94
C LEU A 32 5.85 -2.97 -6.17
N VAL A 33 6.25 -4.06 -6.81
CA VAL A 33 6.40 -5.34 -6.12
C VAL A 33 7.85 -5.48 -5.70
N ILE A 34 8.06 -5.73 -4.41
CA ILE A 34 9.35 -6.12 -3.83
C ILE A 34 9.18 -7.54 -3.31
N GLU A 35 9.96 -8.47 -3.83
CA GLU A 35 9.94 -9.85 -3.35
C GLU A 35 10.98 -10.03 -2.24
N ALA A 36 10.56 -10.55 -1.09
CA ALA A 36 11.43 -10.86 0.04
C ALA A 36 11.36 -12.35 0.34
N VAL A 37 12.46 -13.06 0.08
CA VAL A 37 12.58 -14.51 0.27
C VAL A 37 13.41 -14.76 1.51
N PHE A 38 12.81 -15.38 2.51
CA PHE A 38 13.48 -15.72 3.76
C PHE A 38 14.03 -17.15 3.70
N ALA A 39 15.33 -17.29 3.92
CA ALA A 39 16.00 -18.56 4.09
C ALA A 39 15.83 -19.08 5.54
N ALA A 40 16.05 -20.39 5.74
CA ALA A 40 16.03 -21.00 7.07
C ALA A 40 17.15 -20.48 8.00
N ASP A 41 18.21 -19.90 7.43
CA ASP A 41 19.39 -19.36 8.12
C ASP A 41 19.24 -17.88 8.52
N ALA A 42 18.02 -17.37 8.68
CA ALA A 42 17.70 -15.97 8.99
C ALA A 42 18.12 -14.91 7.95
N SER A 43 18.81 -15.30 6.88
CA SER A 43 19.09 -14.46 5.72
C SER A 43 17.83 -14.15 4.90
N CYS A 44 17.75 -12.94 4.33
CA CYS A 44 16.61 -12.54 3.50
C CYS A 44 17.08 -11.92 2.19
N SER A 45 16.74 -12.54 1.06
CA SER A 45 16.99 -11.97 -0.27
C SER A 45 15.82 -11.11 -0.68
N VAL A 46 16.07 -9.83 -0.96
CA VAL A 46 15.07 -8.86 -1.38
C VAL A 46 15.33 -8.42 -2.81
N THR A 47 14.35 -8.56 -3.68
CA THR A 47 14.45 -8.21 -5.10
C THR A 47 13.60 -6.98 -5.42
N ILE A 48 14.21 -5.97 -6.04
CA ILE A 48 13.54 -4.81 -6.62
C ILE A 48 13.82 -4.80 -8.13
N GLY A 49 12.82 -5.14 -8.95
CA GLY A 49 13.01 -5.24 -10.40
C GLY A 49 14.03 -6.33 -10.76
N SER A 50 15.21 -5.94 -11.24
CA SER A 50 16.30 -6.87 -11.57
C SER A 50 17.45 -6.87 -10.56
N ALA A 51 17.36 -6.08 -9.49
CA ALA A 51 18.38 -5.98 -8.45
C ALA A 51 18.01 -6.84 -7.24
N GLU A 52 18.95 -7.66 -6.77
CA GLU A 52 18.82 -8.47 -5.56
C GLU A 52 19.72 -7.92 -4.45
N PHE A 53 19.20 -7.90 -3.23
CA PHE A 53 19.86 -7.41 -2.02
C PHE A 53 19.71 -8.45 -0.90
N VAL A 54 20.81 -8.93 -0.34
CA VAL A 54 20.79 -9.91 0.77
C VAL A 54 20.85 -9.16 2.10
N LEU A 55 19.77 -9.18 2.87
CA LEU A 55 19.69 -8.60 4.20
C LEU A 55 20.16 -9.60 5.28
N PRO A 56 20.85 -9.11 6.35
CA PRO A 56 21.06 -7.69 6.69
C PRO A 56 22.26 -7.02 6.02
N ASP A 57 23.13 -7.77 5.33
CA ASP A 57 24.40 -7.27 4.77
C ASP A 57 24.22 -6.09 3.81
N ALA A 58 23.28 -6.22 2.87
CA ALA A 58 22.97 -5.23 1.84
C ALA A 58 21.91 -4.19 2.28
N ALA A 59 21.60 -4.06 3.57
CA ALA A 59 20.62 -3.08 4.07
C ALA A 59 20.87 -1.63 3.61
N PRO A 60 22.11 -1.07 3.65
CA PRO A 60 22.34 0.28 3.18
C PRO A 60 22.17 0.41 1.66
N ALA A 61 22.55 -0.59 0.89
CA ALA A 61 22.38 -0.62 -0.57
C ALA A 61 20.91 -0.71 -0.96
N PHE A 62 20.13 -1.53 -0.24
CA PHE A 62 18.68 -1.62 -0.40
C PHE A 62 17.98 -0.29 -0.11
N ALA A 63 18.33 0.37 1.00
CA ALA A 63 17.78 1.68 1.35
C ALA A 63 18.14 2.75 0.30
N ALA A 64 19.37 2.75 -0.19
CA ALA A 64 19.80 3.65 -1.26
C ALA A 64 19.01 3.39 -2.55
N ALA A 65 18.83 2.12 -2.94
CA ALA A 65 18.05 1.74 -4.11
C ALA A 65 16.59 2.23 -3.99
N LEU A 66 15.95 2.04 -2.83
CA LEU A 66 14.62 2.59 -2.56
C LEU A 66 14.57 4.11 -2.71
N GLY A 67 15.59 4.83 -2.23
CA GLY A 67 15.69 6.29 -2.37
C GLY A 67 15.87 6.79 -3.80
N THR A 68 16.36 5.95 -4.72
CA THR A 68 16.46 6.28 -6.16
C THR A 68 15.16 6.02 -6.93
N LEU A 69 14.19 5.32 -6.32
CA LEU A 69 12.95 5.00 -7.00
C LEU A 69 12.07 6.24 -7.16
N PRO A 70 11.50 6.47 -8.35
CA PRO A 70 10.59 7.57 -8.56
C PRO A 70 9.25 7.31 -7.87
N ASN A 71 8.62 8.37 -7.36
CA ASN A 71 7.28 8.37 -6.74
C ASN A 71 7.18 7.54 -5.44
N PRO A 72 7.74 8.02 -4.32
CA PRO A 72 7.63 7.34 -3.02
C PRO A 72 6.17 7.17 -2.54
N GLY A 73 5.24 8.01 -3.00
CA GLY A 73 3.81 7.89 -2.67
C GLY A 73 3.04 6.82 -3.47
N ARG A 74 3.70 6.04 -4.34
CA ARG A 74 3.02 4.94 -5.05
C ARG A 74 2.81 3.74 -4.13
N PRO A 75 1.74 2.96 -4.31
CA PRO A 75 1.53 1.73 -3.54
C PRO A 75 2.68 0.74 -3.76
N LEU A 76 3.19 0.18 -2.66
CA LEU A 76 4.26 -0.80 -2.63
C LEU A 76 3.72 -2.11 -2.05
N THR A 77 3.98 -3.22 -2.73
CA THR A 77 3.65 -4.56 -2.27
C THR A 77 4.93 -5.29 -1.89
N LEU A 78 5.05 -5.67 -0.62
CA LEU A 78 6.09 -6.56 -0.12
C LEU A 78 5.57 -8.00 -0.16
N ALA A 79 5.99 -8.76 -1.15
CA ALA A 79 5.67 -10.18 -1.28
C ALA A 79 6.70 -11.00 -0.49
N VAL A 80 6.30 -11.48 0.68
CA VAL A 80 7.12 -12.28 1.59
C VAL A 80 6.92 -13.76 1.30
N ARG A 81 8.01 -14.49 1.06
CA ARG A 81 8.03 -15.95 0.89
C ARG A 81 8.92 -16.60 1.96
N GLY A 82 8.58 -17.83 2.34
CA GLY A 82 9.29 -18.63 3.33
C GLY A 82 8.89 -18.33 4.78
N GLY A 83 9.53 -19.02 5.72
CA GLY A 83 9.21 -18.99 7.17
C GLY A 83 9.65 -17.71 7.90
N ALA A 84 9.28 -16.54 7.38
CA ALA A 84 9.69 -15.26 7.93
C ALA A 84 9.04 -14.98 9.30
N ALA A 85 9.88 -14.79 10.32
CA ALA A 85 9.41 -14.27 11.60
C ALA A 85 8.85 -12.83 11.42
N ALA A 86 7.74 -12.51 12.09
CA ALA A 86 7.08 -11.20 11.99
C ALA A 86 8.05 -10.02 12.23
N ARG A 87 9.00 -10.18 13.15
CA ARG A 87 10.04 -9.18 13.45
C ARG A 87 10.90 -8.79 12.24
N HIS A 88 11.21 -9.74 11.36
CA HIS A 88 12.04 -9.47 10.18
C HIS A 88 11.24 -8.74 9.11
N VAL A 89 9.99 -9.16 8.88
CA VAL A 89 9.07 -8.45 7.98
C VAL A 89 8.87 -7.01 8.45
N SER A 90 8.64 -6.78 9.74
CA SER A 90 8.53 -5.43 10.32
C SER A 90 9.80 -4.60 10.14
N ALA A 91 10.99 -5.20 10.22
CA ALA A 91 12.25 -4.49 9.96
C ALA A 91 12.35 -4.00 8.51
N ILE A 92 11.97 -4.84 7.54
CA ILE A 92 11.94 -4.48 6.12
C ILE A 92 10.92 -3.37 5.85
N VAL A 93 9.70 -3.51 6.39
CA VAL A 93 8.66 -2.47 6.26
C VAL A 93 9.13 -1.13 6.84
N ARG A 94 9.85 -1.14 7.97
CA ARG A 94 10.44 0.08 8.53
C ARG A 94 11.50 0.70 7.63
N LEU A 95 12.37 -0.11 7.02
CA LEU A 95 13.36 0.38 6.04
C LEU A 95 12.68 1.02 4.83
N ILE A 96 11.63 0.38 4.32
CA ILE A 96 10.80 0.89 3.22
C ILE A 96 10.15 2.23 3.61
N GLY A 97 9.55 2.32 4.80
CA GLY A 97 8.97 3.55 5.32
C GLY A 97 9.99 4.67 5.50
N SER A 98 11.21 4.36 5.94
CA SER A 98 12.31 5.33 6.04
C SER A 98 12.76 5.89 4.69
N ALA A 99 12.53 5.16 3.60
CA ALA A 99 12.76 5.64 2.23
C ALA A 99 11.60 6.47 1.67
N GLY A 100 10.54 6.71 2.47
CA GLY A 100 9.41 7.57 2.11
C GLY A 100 8.17 6.83 1.56
N PHE A 101 8.18 5.49 1.53
CA PHE A 101 7.03 4.71 1.11
C PHE A 101 6.08 4.44 2.30
N ASP A 102 4.99 5.20 2.39
CA ASP A 102 3.99 5.06 3.46
C ASP A 102 2.88 4.05 3.14
N ASN A 103 2.63 3.75 1.85
CA ASN A 103 1.56 2.86 1.41
C ASN A 103 2.09 1.46 1.08
N VAL A 104 2.43 0.69 2.13
CA VAL A 104 3.00 -0.66 2.03
C VAL A 104 1.96 -1.73 2.33
N THR A 105 1.68 -2.59 1.36
CA THR A 105 0.89 -3.82 1.53
C THR A 105 1.83 -5.00 1.68
N VAL A 106 1.67 -5.81 2.72
CA VAL A 106 2.46 -7.03 2.93
C VAL A 106 1.62 -8.24 2.50
N LEU A 107 2.11 -8.97 1.52
CA LEU A 107 1.53 -10.23 1.03
C LEU A 107 2.42 -11.38 1.50
N ARG A 108 1.91 -12.25 2.36
CA ARG A 108 2.62 -13.46 2.78
C ARG A 108 2.16 -14.62 1.90
N ASN A 109 3.06 -15.08 1.04
CA ASN A 109 2.89 -16.29 0.27
C ASN A 109 3.61 -17.41 1.03
N ASP A 110 2.90 -17.98 2.00
CA ASP A 110 3.28 -19.23 2.64
C ASP A 110 2.99 -20.31 1.59
N ASP A 111 4.03 -20.82 0.93
CA ASP A 111 3.91 -22.01 0.10
C ASP A 111 3.60 -23.16 1.06
N ALA A 112 2.33 -23.59 1.06
CA ALA A 112 1.80 -24.63 1.95
C ALA A 112 2.27 -26.03 1.54
#